data_AF-A0A1H0S549-F1
#
_entry.id   AF-A0A1H0S549-F1
#
_cell.length_a   1.000
_cell.length_b   1.000
_cell.length_c   1.000
_cell.angle_alpha   90.00
_cell.angle_beta   90.00
_cell.angle_gamma   90.00
#
_symmetry.space_group_name_H-M   'P 1'
#
loop_
_entity.id
_entity.type
_entity.pdbx_description
1 polymer ?
#
loop_
_entity_poly.entity_id
_entity_poly.type
_entity_poly.pdbx_seq_one_letter_code
_entity_poly.pdbx_strand_id
1 'polypeptide(L)' 'MFNYIMDFTIVAILVIGITAVMGIITNGIGIKFFGGSTKSEFVDQSNKMQTGWKNVGGR' A
#
# COMPACT_ATOMS: atom_id res chain seq x y z
N MET A 1 -38.09 18.79 -6.10
CA MET A 1 -37.47 18.04 -4.99
C MET A 1 -36.89 16.70 -5.44
N PHE A 2 -37.65 15.85 -6.14
CA PHE A 2 -37.18 14.54 -6.63
C PHE A 2 -35.92 14.62 -7.52
N ASN A 3 -35.92 15.48 -8.55
CA ASN A 3 -34.74 15.66 -9.42
C ASN A 3 -33.50 16.14 -8.64
N TYR A 4 -33.68 17.11 -7.73
CA TYR A 4 -32.60 17.60 -6.88
C TYR A 4 -31.98 16.49 -6.02
N ILE A 5 -32.81 15.60 -5.45
CA ILE A 5 -32.33 14.46 -4.66
C ILE A 5 -31.56 13.48 -5.55
N MET A 6 -32.07 13.20 -6.76
CA MET A 6 -31.38 12.31 -7.71
C MET A 6 -30.00 12.85 -8.12
N ASP A 7 -29.93 14.13 -8.48
CA ASP A 7 -28.68 14.80 -8.85
C ASP A 7 -27.69 14.79 -7.69
N PHE A 8 -28.17 15.11 -6.48
CA PHE A 8 -27.38 15.08 -5.26
C PHE A 8 -26.84 13.67 -4.95
N THR A 9 -27.66 12.64 -5.07
CA THR A 9 -27.26 11.25 -4.82
C THR A 9 -26.19 10.78 -5.82
N ILE A 10 -26.33 11.13 -7.10
CA ILE A 10 -25.33 10.80 -8.13
C ILE A 10 -23.98 11.43 -7.79
N VAL A 11 -23.97 12.72 -7.45
CA VAL A 11 -22.74 13.43 -7.06
C VAL A 11 -22.15 12.85 -5.77
N ALA A 12 -22.97 12.56 -4.77
CA ALA A 12 -22.51 12.01 -3.50
C ALA A 12 -21.82 10.65 -3.68
N ILE A 13 -22.42 9.74 -4.45
CA ILE A 13 -21.82 8.42 -4.75
C ILE A 13 -20.51 8.58 -5.51
N LEU A 14 -20.46 9.49 -6.49
CA LEU A 14 -19.26 9.74 -7.27
C LEU A 14 -18.11 10.25 -6.40
N VAL A 15 -18.38 11.23 -5.53
CA VAL A 15 -17.38 11.77 -4.60
C VAL A 15 -16.89 10.65 -3.67
N ILE A 16 -17.79 9.93 -2.98
CA ILE A 16 -17.41 8.84 -2.06
C ILE A 16 -16.59 7.77 -2.78
N GLY A 17 -16.99 7.39 -4.00
CA GLY A 17 -16.29 6.41 -4.81
C GLY A 17 -14.85 6.84 -5.11
N ILE A 18 -14.65 8.08 -5.55
CA ILE A 18 -13.31 8.61 -5.83
C ILE A 18 -12.47 8.65 -4.55
N THR A 19 -13.02 9.13 -3.43
CA THR A 19 -12.27 9.22 -2.15
C THR A 19 -11.87 7.84 -1.62
N ALA A 20 -12.77 6.86 -1.71
CA ALA A 20 -12.50 5.48 -1.28
C ALA A 20 -11.46 4.78 -2.18
N VAL A 21 -11.52 5.01 -3.50
CA VAL A 21 -10.58 4.45 -4.47
C VAL A 21 -9.19 5.07 -4.34
N MET A 22 -9.09 6.35 -3.96
CA MET A 22 -7.80 7.04 -3.77
C MET A 22 -6.91 6.34 -2.74
N GLY A 23 -7.50 5.78 -1.67
CA GLY A 23 -6.76 5.02 -0.66
C GLY A 23 -6.15 3.72 -1.19
N ILE A 24 -6.91 2.95 -1.99
CA ILE A 24 -6.43 1.70 -2.59
C ILE A 24 -5.37 1.99 -3.65
N ILE A 25 -5.61 2.98 -4.52
CA ILE A 25 -4.66 3.40 -5.54
C ILE A 25 -3.37 3.89 -4.89
N THR A 26 -3.44 4.72 -3.85
CA THR A 26 -2.26 5.24 -3.16
C THR A 26 -1.49 4.14 -2.44
N ASN A 27 -2.15 3.17 -1.83
CA ASN A 27 -1.46 2.00 -1.24
C ASN A 27 -0.82 1.12 -2.32
N GLY A 28 -1.54 0.83 -3.42
CA GLY A 28 -1.01 0.04 -4.52
C GLY A 28 0.17 0.69 -5.25
N ILE A 29 0.07 2.00 -5.53
CA ILE A 29 1.15 2.81 -6.11
C ILE A 29 2.27 2.99 -5.09
N GLY A 30 1.96 3.26 -3.82
CA GLY A 30 2.96 3.43 -2.76
C GLY A 30 3.85 2.19 -2.62
N ILE A 31 3.25 1.00 -2.58
CA ILE A 31 4.01 -0.26 -2.53
C ILE A 31 4.80 -0.48 -3.83
N LYS A 32 4.24 -0.15 -5.00
CA LYS A 32 4.90 -0.39 -6.29
C LYS A 32 6.02 0.62 -6.61
N PHE A 33 5.86 1.88 -6.19
CA PHE A 33 6.73 3.01 -6.52
C PHE A 33 7.74 3.31 -5.40
N PHE A 34 7.33 3.21 -4.13
CA PHE A 34 8.19 3.42 -2.96
C PHE A 34 8.59 2.11 -2.26
N GLY A 35 7.84 1.02 -2.41
CA GLY A 35 8.12 -0.28 -1.77
C GLY A 35 9.17 -1.15 -2.49
N GLY A 36 9.73 -0.70 -3.62
CA GLY A 36 10.76 -1.43 -4.36
C GLY A 36 12.08 -1.62 -3.58
N SER A 37 12.41 -0.71 -2.66
CA SER A 37 13.62 -0.77 -1.83
C SER A 37 13.42 -1.55 -0.53
N THR A 38 12.23 -1.48 0.07
CA THR A 38 11.94 -2.04 1.41
C THR A 38 11.48 -3.49 1.38
N LYS A 39 11.01 -4.01 0.22
CA LYS A 39 10.55 -5.40 0.13
C LYS A 39 11.68 -6.42 0.36
N SER A 40 12.90 -6.12 -0.09
CA SER A 40 14.07 -6.93 0.24
C SER A 40 14.83 -6.39 1.43
N GLU A 41 14.64 -5.16 1.89
CA GLU A 41 15.44 -4.61 3.00
C GLU A 41 15.31 -5.46 4.27
N PHE A 42 14.12 -5.94 4.62
CA PHE A 42 13.95 -6.88 5.74
C PHE A 42 14.65 -8.22 5.52
N VAL A 43 14.59 -8.75 4.31
CA VAL A 43 15.24 -10.03 3.94
C VAL A 43 16.76 -9.87 3.86
N ASP A 44 17.24 -8.74 3.37
CA ASP A 44 18.65 -8.42 3.15
C ASP A 44 19.33 -8.07 4.47
N GLN A 45 18.65 -7.34 5.36
CA GLN A 45 19.08 -7.16 6.75
C GLN A 45 19.05 -8.47 7.55
N SER A 46 18.01 -9.31 7.37
CA SER A 46 17.97 -10.63 7.98
C SER A 46 19.10 -11.54 7.47
N ASN A 47 19.37 -11.52 6.17
CA ASN A 47 20.48 -12.27 5.56
C ASN A 47 21.82 -11.76 6.07
N LYS A 48 22.04 -10.44 6.17
CA LYS A 48 23.27 -9.87 6.75
C LYS A 48 23.48 -10.33 8.18
N MET A 49 22.43 -10.34 9.00
CA MET A 49 22.48 -10.85 10.38
C MET A 49 22.80 -12.36 10.43
N GLN A 50 22.13 -13.16 9.59
CA GLN A 50 22.35 -14.62 9.51
C GLN A 50 23.75 -14.99 8.97
N THR A 51 24.30 -14.18 8.07
CA THR A 51 25.65 -14.41 7.50
C THR A 51 26.73 -14.27 8.57
N GLY A 52 26.58 -13.31 9.51
CA GLY A 52 27.46 -13.20 10.68
C GLY A 52 27.31 -14.38 11.66
N TRP A 53 26.10 -14.96 11.74
CA TRP A 53 25.79 -16.09 12.63
C TRP A 53 26.35 -17.44 12.17
N LYS A 54 26.44 -17.68 10.85
CA LYS A 54 27.11 -18.88 10.31
C LYS A 54 28.59 -18.94 10.67
N ASN A 55 29.26 -17.79 10.78
CA ASN A 55 30.68 -17.73 11.18
C ASN A 55 30.93 -18.03 12.67
N VAL A 56 29.90 -17.96 13.53
CA VAL A 56 30.02 -18.22 14.98
C VAL A 56 29.36 -19.54 15.42
N GLY A 57 29.04 -20.44 14.48
CA GLY A 57 28.63 -21.81 14.81
C GLY A 57 27.15 -22.14 14.64
N GLY A 58 26.37 -21.33 13.90
CA GLY A 58 25.04 -21.74 13.46
C GLY A 58 25.12 -22.81 12.36
N ARG A 59 24.69 -24.05 12.66
CA ARG A 59 24.50 -25.10 11.66
C ARG A 59 23.37 -24.76 10.70
#